data_AF-A0A9E4M7U3-F1
#
_entry.id   AF-A0A9E4M7U3-F1
#
_cell.length_a   1.000
_cell.length_b   1.000
_cell.length_c   1.000
_cell.angle_alpha   90.00
_cell.angle_beta   90.00
_cell.angle_gamma   90.00
#
_symmetry.space_group_name_H-M   'P 1'
#
loop_
_entity.id
_entity.type
_entity.pdbx_description
1 polymer ?
#
loop_
_entity_poly.entity_id
_entity_poly.type
_entity_poly.pdbx_seq_one_letter_code
_entity_poly.pdbx_strand_id
1 'polypeptide(L)' 'MSTAYDNILRLRAIRNYADRPVEPEDLRRVLEAARWTGSAKNRQNW' A
#
# COMPACT_ATOMS: atom_id res chain seq x y z
N MET A 1 -8.55 12.90 -12.86
CA MET A 1 -8.34 11.66 -12.06
C MET A 1 -6.95 11.14 -12.38
N SER A 2 -6.13 10.82 -11.36
CA SER A 2 -4.81 10.18 -11.54
C SER A 2 -5.02 8.68 -11.79
N THR A 3 -4.36 8.11 -12.78
CA THR A 3 -4.43 6.66 -13.04
C THR A 3 -3.52 5.89 -12.08
N ALA A 4 -3.67 4.56 -12.02
CA ALA A 4 -2.72 3.72 -11.29
C ALA A 4 -1.28 3.90 -11.82
N TYR A 5 -1.12 4.04 -13.14
CA TYR A 5 0.17 4.28 -13.79
C TYR A 5 0.79 5.60 -13.33
N ASP A 6 0.01 6.70 -13.33
CA ASP A 6 0.50 8.00 -12.90
C ASP A 6 0.90 8.03 -11.42
N ASN A 7 0.20 7.27 -10.56
CA ASN A 7 0.51 7.16 -9.14
C ASN A 7 1.86 6.46 -8.91
N ILE A 8 2.17 5.42 -9.70
CA ILE A 8 3.45 4.71 -9.62
C ILE A 8 4.61 5.64 -10.00
N LEU A 9 4.46 6.40 -11.09
CA LEU A 9 5.51 7.32 -11.56
C LEU A 9 5.80 8.48 -10.58
N ARG A 10 4.83 8.85 -9.73
CA ARG A 10 4.96 9.93 -8.77
C ARG A 10 5.47 9.49 -7.39
N LEU A 11 5.78 8.21 -7.21
CA LEU A 11 6.21 7.67 -5.92
C LEU A 11 7.48 8.36 -5.41
N ARG A 12 7.47 8.73 -4.12
CA ARG A 12 8.60 9.31 -3.40
C ARG A 12 8.68 8.75 -1.98
N ALA A 13 9.88 8.53 -1.47
CA ALA A 13 10.10 8.10 -0.09
C ALA A 13 9.96 9.28 0.89
N ILE A 14 8.90 9.29 1.69
CA ILE A 14 8.67 10.26 2.77
C ILE A 14 9.44 9.83 4.01
N ARG A 15 10.01 10.79 4.77
CA ARG A 15 10.76 10.53 6.02
C ARG A 15 10.43 11.50 7.16
N ASN A 16 9.40 12.33 6.97
CA ASN A 16 8.86 13.24 7.98
C ASN A 16 7.35 12.98 8.07
N TYR A 17 6.85 12.73 9.28
CA TYR A 17 5.49 12.27 9.53
C TYR A 17 4.87 13.10 10.66
N ALA A 18 3.53 13.24 10.61
CA ALA A 18 2.78 13.85 11.71
C ALA A 18 2.66 12.88 12.90
N ASP A 19 2.61 13.42 14.11
CA ASP A 19 2.38 12.65 15.35
C ASP A 19 0.89 12.31 15.52
N ARG A 20 0.40 11.46 14.63
CA ARG A 20 -0.98 10.94 14.67
C ARG A 20 -1.01 9.50 14.16
N PRO A 21 -1.93 8.67 14.67
CA PRO A 21 -2.08 7.31 14.19
C PRO A 21 -2.58 7.28 12.74
N VAL A 22 -2.37 6.15 12.07
CA VAL A 22 -3.02 5.82 10.80
C VAL A 22 -4.45 5.36 11.10
N GLU A 23 -5.42 5.83 10.31
CA GLU A 23 -6.80 5.39 10.46
C GLU A 23 -6.94 3.88 10.21
N PRO A 24 -7.69 3.13 11.04
CA PRO A 24 -7.82 1.68 10.90
C PRO A 24 -8.31 1.22 9.52
N GLU A 25 -9.20 2.00 8.90
CA GLU A 25 -9.74 1.70 7.58
C GLU A 25 -8.69 1.88 6.47
N ASP A 26 -7.81 2.87 6.57
CA ASP A 26 -6.71 3.06 5.63
C ASP A 26 -5.72 1.90 5.73
N LEU A 27 -5.38 1.49 6.96
CA LEU A 27 -4.53 0.32 7.19
C LEU A 27 -5.15 -0.95 6.59
N ARG A 28 -6.45 -1.17 6.80
CA ARG A 28 -7.17 -2.32 6.24
C ARG A 28 -7.11 -2.34 4.70
N ARG A 29 -7.27 -1.19 4.04
CA ARG A 29 -7.21 -1.09 2.57
C ARG A 29 -5.82 -1.38 2.03
N VAL A 30 -4.77 -0.91 2.70
CA VAL A 30 -3.37 -1.20 2.33
C VAL A 30 -3.09 -2.70 2.44
N LEU A 31 -3.49 -3.32 3.56
CA LEU A 31 -3.32 -4.76 3.77
C LEU A 31 -4.12 -5.59 2.76
N GLU A 32 -5.33 -5.17 2.44
CA GLU A 32 -6.15 -5.84 1.42
C GLU A 32 -5.47 -5.76 0.05
N ALA A 33 -4.97 -4.58 -0.36
CA ALA A 33 -4.21 -4.47 -1.60
C ALA A 33 -2.96 -5.38 -1.62
N ALA A 34 -2.23 -5.48 -0.50
CA ALA A 34 -1.08 -6.37 -0.38
C ALA A 34 -1.48 -7.85 -0.53
N ARG A 35 -2.58 -8.28 0.10
CA ARG A 35 -3.10 -9.66 0.05
C ARG A 35 -3.42 -10.15 -1.35
N TRP A 36 -3.82 -9.25 -2.25
CA TRP A 36 -4.13 -9.58 -3.65
C TRP A 36 -2.90 -9.79 -4.52
N THR A 37 -1.69 -9.56 -3.99
CA THR A 37 -0.45 -9.76 -4.74
C THR A 37 -0.23 -11.25 -5.02
N GLY A 38 0.17 -11.57 -6.25
CA GLY A 38 0.55 -12.94 -6.61
C GLY A 38 1.70 -13.46 -5.74
N SER A 39 1.59 -14.69 -5.23
CA SER A 39 2.63 -15.32 -4.43
C SER A 39 3.05 -16.66 -5.01
N ALA A 40 4.32 -17.04 -4.79
CA ALA A 40 4.87 -18.29 -5.31
C ALA A 40 4.06 -19.48 -4.80
N LYS A 41 3.48 -20.25 -5.72
CA LYS A 41 2.58 -21.38 -5.43
C LYS A 41 1.39 -20.99 -4.52
N ASN A 42 0.96 -19.73 -4.59
CA ASN A 42 -0.08 -19.14 -3.74
C ASN A 42 0.13 -19.33 -2.23
N ARG A 43 1.40 -19.41 -1.78
CA ARG A 43 1.71 -19.73 -0.37
C ARG A 43 1.52 -18.58 0.59
N GLN A 44 1.53 -17.33 0.11
CA GLN A 44 1.37 -16.14 0.95
C GLN A 44 2.37 -16.12 2.15
N ASN A 45 3.63 -16.52 1.91
CA ASN A 45 4.67 -16.67 2.94
C ASN A 45 5.33 -15.32 3.34
N TRP A 46 4.50 -14.36 3.75
CA TRP A 46 4.91 -13.08 4.32
C TRP A 46 4.44 -12.95 5.76
#